data_AF-J9GEJ0-F1
#
_entry.id   AF-J9GEJ0-F1
#
_cell.length_a   1.000
_cell.length_b   1.000
_cell.length_c   1.000
_cell.angle_alpha   90.00
_cell.angle_beta   90.00
_cell.angle_gamma   90.00
#
_symmetry.space_group_name_H-M   'P 1'
#
loop_
_entity.id
_entity.type
_entity.pdbx_description
1 polymer ?
#
loop_
_entity_poly.entity_id
_entity_poly.type
_entity_poly.pdbx_seq_one_letter_code
_entity_poly.pdbx_strand_id
1 'polypeptide(L)' 'MEQYIIKGGNPLVGEVEIGGAKNAALPILAAAIMTDETVLLENLPDVKDINVLLDAIAGIGAQVERIKSPQ' A
#
# COMPACT_ATOMS: atom_id res chain seq x y z
N MET A 1 -2.51 6.88 22.79
CA MET A 1 -1.17 7.02 22.22
C MET A 1 -0.57 5.65 22.11
N GLU A 2 -0.29 5.19 20.90
CA GLU A 2 0.46 3.95 20.69
C GLU A 2 1.94 4.24 20.82
N GLN A 3 2.70 3.29 21.37
CA GLN A 3 4.14 3.42 21.56
C GLN A 3 4.83 2.12 21.17
N TYR A 4 5.98 2.25 20.52
CA TYR A 4 6.89 1.14 20.31
C TYR A 4 7.92 1.12 21.44
N ILE A 5 8.04 -0.01 22.14
CA ILE A 5 9.08 -0.22 23.16
C ILE A 5 10.17 -1.08 22.53
N ILE A 6 11.33 -0.48 22.27
CA ILE A 6 12.47 -1.16 21.65
C ILE A 6 13.47 -1.58 22.74
N LYS A 7 13.85 -2.86 22.78
CA LYS A 7 14.92 -3.38 23.64
C LYS A 7 16.17 -3.62 22.80
N GLY A 8 17.23 -2.87 23.08
CA GLY A 8 18.53 -3.03 22.41
C GLY A 8 19.28 -4.30 22.83
N GLY A 9 20.47 -4.49 22.27
CA GLY A 9 21.40 -5.57 22.64
C GLY A 9 21.44 -6.77 21.68
N ASN A 10 20.64 -6.76 20.61
CA ASN A 10 20.61 -7.82 19.61
C ASN A 10 20.99 -7.26 18.22
N PRO A 11 22.10 -7.71 17.60
CA PRO A 11 22.37 -7.37 16.21
C PRO A 11 21.34 -8.01 15.28
N LEU A 12 20.88 -7.26 14.27
CA LEU A 12 19.97 -7.78 13.26
C LEU A 12 20.74 -8.68 12.28
N VAL A 13 20.23 -9.89 12.03
CA VAL A 13 20.78 -10.85 11.06
C VAL A 13 19.63 -11.44 10.27
N GLY A 14 19.71 -11.33 8.94
CA GLY A 14 18.70 -11.83 8.02
C GLY A 14 18.42 -10.85 6.89
N GLU A 15 17.38 -11.16 6.12
CA GLU A 15 16.92 -10.37 4.99
C GLU A 15 15.42 -10.13 5.13
N VAL A 16 14.94 -9.02 4.56
CA VAL A 16 13.51 -8.67 4.51
C VAL A 16 13.20 -8.17 3.11
N GLU A 17 11.99 -8.46 2.64
CA GLU A 17 11.46 -7.85 1.43
C GLU A 17 10.80 -6.52 1.77
N ILE A 18 11.05 -5.51 0.94
CA ILE A 18 10.48 -4.17 1.11
C ILE A 18 9.35 -3.99 0.11
N GLY A 19 8.23 -3.45 0.58
CA GLY A 19 7.13 -3.05 -0.30
C GLY A 19 7.51 -1.89 -1.22
N GLY A 20 6.66 -1.66 -2.22
CA GLY A 20 6.85 -0.60 -3.20
C GLY A 20 6.89 0.82 -2.61
N ALA A 21 7.31 1.79 -3.42
CA ALA A 21 7.48 3.16 -2.97
C ALA A 21 6.13 3.90 -2.89
N LYS A 22 5.78 4.39 -1.70
CA LYS A 22 4.56 5.20 -1.46
C LYS A 22 4.40 6.34 -2.47
N ASN A 23 5.48 7.08 -2.72
CA ASN A 23 5.45 8.27 -3.58
C ASN A 23 5.32 7.92 -5.07
N ALA A 24 5.61 6.68 -5.47
CA ALA A 24 5.28 6.17 -6.80
C ALA A 24 3.83 5.67 -6.84
N ALA A 25 3.39 4.95 -5.80
CA ALA A 25 2.06 4.37 -5.70
C ALA A 25 0.92 5.41 -5.73
N LEU A 26 1.06 6.54 -5.02
CA LEU A 26 0.02 7.58 -4.95
C LEU A 26 -0.40 8.14 -6.32
N PRO A 27 0.51 8.64 -7.19
CA PRO A 27 0.13 9.11 -8.52
C PRO A 27 -0.33 7.96 -9.45
N ILE A 28 0.20 6.74 -9.28
CA ILE A 28 -0.25 5.58 -10.05
C ILE A 28 -1.71 5.24 -9.73
N LEU A 29 -2.11 5.28 -8.46
CA LEU A 29 -3.51 5.09 -8.05
C LEU A 29 -4.43 6.17 -8.63
N ALA A 30 -3.98 7.42 -8.67
CA ALA A 30 -4.73 8.50 -9.32
C ALA A 30 -4.85 8.30 -10.84
N ALA A 31 -3.82 7.76 -11.50
CA ALA A 31 -3.88 7.42 -12.92
C ALA A 31 -4.80 6.22 -13.19
N ALA A 32 -4.87 5.25 -12.27
CA ALA A 32 -5.69 4.04 -12.42
C ALA A 32 -7.19 4.34 -12.56
N ILE A 33 -7.67 5.45 -12.00
CA ILE A 33 -9.08 5.87 -12.10
C ILE A 33 -9.37 6.72 -13.36
N MET A 34 -8.38 6.93 -14.23
CA MET A 34 -8.55 7.70 -15.48
C MET A 34 -8.96 6.82 -16.68
N THR A 35 -9.17 5.52 -16.46
CA THR A 35 -9.60 4.54 -17.46
C THR A 35 -10.82 3.78 -16.96
N ASP A 36 -11.66 3.29 -17.88
CA ASP A 36 -12.77 2.39 -17.58
C ASP A 36 -12.33 0.92 -17.50
N GLU A 37 -11.08 0.62 -17.85
CA GLU A 37 -10.50 -0.72 -17.77
C GLU A 37 -10.10 -1.10 -16.34
N THR A 38 -10.11 -2.39 -16.03
CA THR A 38 -9.57 -2.88 -14.76
C THR A 38 -8.05 -2.74 -14.73
N VAL A 39 -7.53 -2.01 -13.74
CA VAL A 39 -6.09 -1.84 -13.51
C VAL A 39 -5.65 -2.69 -12.32
N LEU A 40 -4.74 -3.63 -12.57
CA LEU A 40 -4.08 -4.41 -11.51
C LEU A 40 -2.79 -3.70 -11.09
N LEU A 41 -2.68 -3.37 -9.80
CA LEU A 41 -1.47 -2.78 -9.21
C LEU A 41 -0.85 -3.74 -8.21
N GLU A 42 0.37 -4.17 -8.50
CA GLU A 42 1.15 -5.05 -7.64
C GLU A 42 2.16 -4.26 -6.79
N ASN A 43 2.65 -4.89 -5.72
CA ASN A 43 3.67 -4.31 -4.83
C ASN A 43 3.28 -2.94 -4.21
N LEU A 44 2.00 -2.73 -3.91
CA LEU A 44 1.54 -1.56 -3.15
C LEU A 44 1.98 -1.68 -1.68
N PRO A 45 2.64 -0.65 -1.10
CA PRO A 45 2.96 -0.66 0.32
C PRO A 45 1.69 -0.49 1.17
N ASP A 46 1.57 -1.25 2.25
CA ASP A 46 0.47 -1.11 3.20
C ASP A 46 0.75 0.01 4.21
N VAL A 47 0.44 1.24 3.80
CA VAL A 47 0.61 2.43 4.63
C VAL A 47 -0.64 3.29 4.59
N LYS A 48 -0.83 4.08 5.65
CA LYS A 48 -2.05 4.87 5.85
C LYS A 48 -2.43 5.74 4.65
N ASP A 49 -1.47 6.42 4.03
CA ASP A 49 -1.72 7.30 2.87
C ASP A 49 -2.33 6.53 1.68
N ILE A 50 -1.87 5.30 1.45
CA ILE A 50 -2.41 4.42 0.40
C ILE A 50 -3.83 4.01 0.74
N ASN A 51 -4.08 3.61 1.99
CA ASN A 51 -5.38 3.13 2.44
C ASN A 51 -6.44 4.25 2.36
N VAL A 52 -6.08 5.46 2.79
CA VAL A 52 -6.95 6.64 2.69
C VAL A 52 -7.27 7.00 1.24
N LEU A 53 -6.29 6.91 0.33
CA LEU A 53 -6.55 7.19 -1.08
C LEU A 53 -7.45 6.14 -1.73
N LEU A 54 -7.26 4.85 -1.42
CA LEU A 54 -8.13 3.78 -1.89
C LEU A 54 -9.57 3.98 -1.41
N ASP A 55 -9.77 4.34 -0.14
CA ASP A 55 -11.09 4.66 0.42
C ASP A 55 -11.73 5.87 -0.27
N ALA A 56 -10.94 6.91 -0.56
CA ALA A 56 -11.42 8.10 -1.27
C ALA A 56 -11.83 7.77 -2.71
N ILE A 57 -11.02 6.97 -3.41
CA ILE A 57 -11.31 6.47 -4.77
C ILE A 57 -12.60 5.63 -4.77
N ALA A 58 -12.77 4.75 -3.79
CA ALA A 58 -14.01 3.98 -3.64
C ALA A 58 -15.22 4.89 -3.34
N GLY A 59 -15.03 5.93 -2.52
CA GLY A 59 -16.06 6.91 -2.16
C GLY A 59 -16.58 7.75 -3.33
N ILE A 60 -15.80 7.92 -4.40
CA ILE A 60 -16.23 8.60 -5.63
C ILE A 60 -16.81 7.65 -6.69
N GLY A 61 -16.94 6.35 -6.37
CA GLY A 61 -17.66 5.37 -7.18
C GLY A 61 -16.79 4.34 -7.91
N ALA A 62 -15.46 4.38 -7.76
CA ALA A 62 -14.61 3.34 -8.32
C ALA A 62 -14.73 2.03 -7.50
N GLN A 63 -14.61 0.88 -8.17
CA GLN A 63 -14.56 -0.41 -7.49
C GLN A 63 -13.11 -0.73 -7.14
N VAL A 64 -12.84 -0.96 -5.86
CA VAL A 64 -11.50 -1.29 -5.36
C VAL A 64 -11.55 -2.67 -4.70
N GLU A 65 -10.74 -3.59 -5.20
CA GLU A 65 -10.57 -4.92 -4.62
C GLU A 65 -9.14 -5.12 -4.14
N ARG A 66 -8.96 -5.49 -2.87
CA ARG A 66 -7.66 -5.92 -2.34
C ARG A 66 -7.49 -7.42 -2.54
N ILE A 67 -6.66 -7.77 -3.51
CA ILE A 67 -6.25 -9.15 -3.76
C ILE A 67 -5.19 -9.53 -2.73
N LYS A 68 -5.40 -10.64 -2.01
CA LYS A 68 -4.35 -11.23 -1.19
C LYS A 68 -3.34 -11.88 -2.13
N SER A 69 -2.06 -11.53 -2.00
CA SER A 69 -1.01 -12.31 -2.66
C SER A 69 -1.13 -13.78 -2.22
N PRO A 70 -1.10 -14.75 -3.14
CA PRO A 70 -0.96 -16.15 -2.76
C PRO A 70 0.33 -16.29 -1.93
N GLN A 71 0.21 -16.95 -0.77
CA GLN A 71 1.36 -17.26 0.10
C GLN A 71 2.28 -18.27 -0.56
#